data_AF-A0A914L1T2-F1
#
_entry.id   AF-A0A914L1T2-F1
#
_cell.length_a   1.000
_cell.length_b   1.000
_cell.length_c   1.000
_cell.angle_alpha   90.00
_cell.angle_beta   90.00
_cell.angle_gamma   90.00
#
_symmetry.space_group_name_H-M   'P 1'
#
loop_
_entity.id
_entity.type
_entity.pdbx_description
1 polymer ?
#
loop_
_entity_poly.entity_id
_entity_poly.type
_entity_poly.pdbx_seq_one_letter_code
_entity_poly.pdbx_strand_id
1 'polypeptide(L)'
;MDNLLSNPSTIIDATNSVVNGPEGKTFSQLIGSNPLFTGGAGLVGVGIILSYFRRLSLIGKELLKRKFISRLELDNTDIAFQWVLDYINKNSKRRTSILSVNTSQLSDDSGRLKTSFMFTPGRGTHYLFFKNRWVQVNRERQNQTIKKDGMTRTALEVVSLTTFGTGVVFGLLTTIFMRTDFTIRDKHC
;
A
#
# COMPACT_ATOMS: atom_id res chain seq x y z
N MET A 1 36.90 -56.40 60.78
CA MET A 1 36.85 -56.27 59.31
C MET A 1 35.60 -55.48 59.04
N ASP A 2 35.70 -54.17 59.22
CA ASP A 2 34.52 -53.31 59.38
C ASP A 2 34.58 -52.33 58.21
N ASN A 3 33.75 -52.64 57.22
CA ASN A 3 33.72 -51.98 55.92
C ASN A 3 33.39 -50.49 56.05
N LEU A 4 34.32 -49.67 55.58
CA LEU A 4 34.14 -48.25 55.28
C LEU A 4 33.20 -48.09 54.09
N LEU A 5 31.89 -48.13 54.33
CA LEU A 5 30.90 -47.59 53.40
C LEU A 5 30.93 -46.06 53.52
N SER A 6 31.51 -45.41 52.51
CA SER A 6 31.48 -43.97 52.31
C SER A 6 30.05 -43.48 52.26
N ASN A 7 29.70 -42.60 53.20
CA ASN A 7 28.39 -41.99 53.31
C ASN A 7 28.20 -40.99 52.14
N PRO A 8 27.20 -41.15 51.25
CA PRO A 8 27.09 -40.37 50.00
C PRO A 8 26.68 -38.90 50.17
N SER A 9 26.47 -38.41 51.39
CA SER A 9 26.02 -37.04 51.66
C SER A 9 27.10 -35.97 51.51
N THR A 10 28.39 -36.31 51.60
CA THR A 10 29.49 -35.33 51.51
C THR A 10 29.80 -34.89 50.07
N ILE A 11 29.47 -35.71 49.07
CA ILE A 11 29.63 -35.34 47.64
C ILE A 11 28.52 -34.37 47.20
N ILE A 12 27.33 -34.46 47.83
CA ILE A 12 26.18 -33.58 47.54
C ILE A 12 26.42 -32.17 48.11
N ASP A 13 27.09 -32.04 49.26
CA ASP A 13 27.46 -30.73 49.81
C ASP A 13 28.59 -30.05 49.02
N ALA A 14 29.56 -30.82 48.54
CA ALA A 14 30.63 -30.28 47.70
C ALA A 14 30.11 -29.85 46.31
N THR A 15 29.14 -30.56 45.74
CA THR A 15 28.53 -30.17 44.45
C THR A 15 27.66 -28.91 44.56
N ASN A 16 27.05 -28.65 45.73
CA ASN A 16 26.32 -27.41 45.98
C ASN A 16 27.21 -26.19 46.25
N SER A 17 28.47 -26.39 46.64
CA SER A 17 29.47 -25.30 46.76
C SER A 17 30.13 -24.90 45.43
N VAL A 18 30.14 -25.78 44.41
CA VAL A 18 30.63 -25.44 43.06
C VAL A 18 29.59 -24.64 42.27
N VAL A 19 28.30 -24.77 42.62
CA VAL A 19 27.22 -23.92 42.09
C VAL A 19 27.22 -22.53 42.74
N ASN A 20 27.91 -22.36 43.87
CA ASN A 20 27.98 -21.10 44.61
C ASN A 20 29.45 -20.66 44.82
N GLY A 21 30.18 -20.51 43.70
CA GLY A 21 31.46 -19.81 43.64
C GLY A 21 31.29 -18.29 43.43
N PRO A 22 32.22 -17.46 43.94
CA PRO A 22 32.03 -16.03 44.22
C PRO A 22 32.15 -15.14 42.96
N GLU A 23 31.65 -13.90 43.06
CA GLU A 23 31.84 -12.79 42.08
C GLU A 23 30.99 -12.80 40.79
N GLY A 24 29.83 -13.46 40.80
CA GLY A 24 28.77 -13.16 39.82
C GLY A 24 27.89 -12.02 40.30
N LYS A 25 28.39 -10.78 40.41
CA LYS A 25 27.54 -9.60 40.70
C LYS A 25 26.46 -9.55 39.61
N THR A 26 25.28 -10.06 39.95
CA THR A 26 24.14 -10.16 39.06
C THR A 26 23.87 -8.75 38.56
N PHE A 27 23.56 -8.54 37.27
CA PHE A 27 23.32 -7.20 36.71
C PHE A 27 22.39 -6.34 37.59
N SER A 28 21.45 -6.96 38.30
CA SER A 28 20.60 -6.34 39.33
C SER A 28 21.37 -5.70 40.51
N GLN A 29 22.43 -6.34 41.01
CA GLN A 29 23.28 -5.79 42.08
C GLN A 29 24.18 -4.65 41.59
N LEU A 30 24.65 -4.68 40.33
CA LEU A 30 25.43 -3.57 39.74
C LEU A 30 24.56 -2.33 39.44
N ILE A 31 23.30 -2.53 39.05
CA ILE A 31 22.36 -1.43 38.72
C ILE A 31 21.65 -0.88 39.97
N GLY A 32 21.43 -1.72 40.99
CA GLY A 32 20.73 -1.37 42.23
C GLY A 32 21.62 -0.84 43.37
N SER A 33 22.93 -1.08 43.33
CA SER A 33 23.83 -0.65 44.41
C SER A 33 24.26 0.82 44.33
N ASN A 34 23.98 1.53 43.23
CA ASN A 34 24.33 2.95 43.11
C ASN A 34 23.34 3.76 42.23
N PRO A 35 22.68 4.79 42.79
CA PRO A 35 21.68 5.60 42.10
C PRO A 35 22.22 6.38 40.87
N LEU A 36 23.53 6.66 40.80
CA LEU A 36 24.16 7.26 39.61
C LEU A 36 24.10 6.33 38.38
N PHE A 37 24.12 5.01 38.59
CA PHE A 37 24.08 4.01 37.52
C PHE A 37 22.66 3.58 37.14
N THR A 38 21.70 3.72 38.06
CA THR A 38 20.27 3.47 37.80
C THR A 38 19.68 4.44 36.76
N GLY A 39 20.12 5.71 36.76
CA GLY A 39 19.70 6.71 35.76
C GLY A 39 20.21 6.39 34.34
N GLY A 40 21.43 5.86 34.22
CA GLY A 40 22.00 5.43 32.93
C GLY A 40 21.35 4.16 32.36
N ALA A 41 20.99 3.21 33.23
CA ALA A 41 20.30 1.98 32.83
C ALA A 41 18.93 2.26 32.19
N GLY A 42 18.20 3.27 32.69
CA GLY A 42 16.93 3.69 32.11
C GLY A 42 17.08 4.20 30.67
N LEU A 43 18.11 5.00 30.41
CA LEU A 43 18.36 5.57 29.08
C LEU A 43 18.76 4.49 28.07
N VAL A 44 19.58 3.51 28.49
CA VAL A 44 19.91 2.35 27.67
C VAL A 44 18.66 1.52 27.35
N GLY A 45 17.80 1.28 28.34
CA GLY A 45 16.52 0.58 28.15
C GLY A 45 15.62 1.27 27.13
N VAL A 46 15.42 2.59 27.25
CA VAL A 46 14.65 3.39 26.29
C VAL A 46 15.30 3.37 24.90
N GLY A 47 16.63 3.44 24.83
CA GLY A 47 17.38 3.38 23.57
C GLY A 47 17.19 2.07 22.81
N ILE A 48 17.19 0.94 23.53
CA ILE A 48 16.90 -0.38 22.96
C ILE A 48 15.46 -0.42 22.44
N ILE A 49 14.49 0.01 23.25
CA ILE A 49 13.07 0.04 22.86
C ILE A 49 12.86 0.90 21.60
N LEU A 50 13.43 2.10 21.57
CA LEU A 50 13.30 3.01 20.42
C LEU A 50 13.97 2.45 19.16
N SER A 51 15.10 1.77 19.31
CA SER A 51 15.82 1.12 18.21
C SER A 51 14.99 0.01 17.57
N TYR A 52 14.38 -0.85 18.40
CA TYR A 52 13.45 -1.87 17.92
C TYR A 52 12.19 -1.25 17.32
N PHE A 53 11.60 -0.25 17.96
CA PHE A 53 10.40 0.45 17.47
C PHE A 53 10.61 1.05 16.07
N ARG A 54 11.75 1.70 15.84
CA ARG A 54 12.10 2.25 14.53
C ARG A 54 12.18 1.14 13.47
N ARG A 55 12.84 0.03 13.79
CA ARG A 55 12.97 -1.11 12.86
C ARG A 55 11.62 -1.75 12.56
N LEU A 56 10.79 -1.95 13.57
CA LEU A 56 9.43 -2.48 13.43
C LEU A 56 8.54 -1.54 12.61
N SER A 57 8.65 -0.23 12.80
CA SER A 57 7.84 0.75 12.05
C SER A 57 8.15 0.72 10.55
N LEU A 58 9.43 0.53 10.18
CA LEU A 58 9.83 0.42 8.78
C LEU A 58 9.28 -0.86 8.12
N ILE A 59 9.37 -1.99 8.82
CA ILE A 59 8.86 -3.28 8.34
C ILE A 59 7.32 -3.26 8.31
N GLY A 60 6.70 -2.73 9.35
CA GLY A 60 5.25 -2.59 9.49
C GLY A 60 4.64 -1.77 8.35
N LYS A 61 5.28 -0.65 7.99
CA LYS A 61 4.90 0.16 6.81
C LYS A 61 4.78 -0.69 5.54
N GLU A 62 5.76 -1.54 5.29
CA GLU A 62 5.82 -2.30 4.04
C GLU A 62 4.78 -3.42 4.03
N LEU A 63 4.60 -4.11 5.15
CA LEU A 63 3.55 -5.12 5.31
C LEU A 63 2.15 -4.52 5.18
N LEU A 64 1.93 -3.34 5.79
CA LEU A 64 0.67 -2.62 5.67
C LEU A 64 0.38 -2.26 4.21
N LYS A 65 1.37 -1.77 3.47
CA LYS A 65 1.20 -1.48 2.05
C LYS A 65 0.82 -2.72 1.25
N ARG A 66 1.50 -3.84 1.45
CA ARG A 66 1.22 -5.08 0.70
C ARG A 66 -0.14 -5.70 1.02
N LYS A 67 -0.61 -5.59 2.27
CA LYS A 67 -1.85 -6.24 2.70
C LYS A 67 -3.08 -5.35 2.60
N PHE A 68 -2.93 -4.04 2.81
CA PHE A 68 -4.06 -3.11 2.93
C PHE A 68 -4.23 -2.19 1.72
N ILE A 69 -3.35 -2.24 0.71
CA ILE A 69 -3.51 -1.45 -0.51
C ILE A 69 -3.85 -2.39 -1.66
N SER A 70 -4.90 -2.04 -2.38
CA SER A 70 -5.24 -2.67 -3.66
C SER A 70 -5.00 -1.68 -4.78
N ARG A 71 -4.31 -2.16 -5.82
CA ARG A 71 -4.05 -1.40 -7.05
C ARG A 71 -4.72 -2.12 -8.21
N LEU A 72 -5.41 -1.34 -9.04
CA LEU A 72 -5.96 -1.77 -10.31
C LEU A 72 -5.29 -0.97 -11.42
N GLU A 73 -4.76 -1.66 -12.43
CA GLU A 73 -4.13 -1.03 -13.59
C GLU A 73 -4.98 -1.38 -14.81
N LEU A 74 -5.39 -0.34 -15.55
CA LEU A 74 -6.18 -0.46 -16.77
C LEU A 74 -5.43 0.20 -17.90
N ASP A 75 -5.35 -0.49 -19.01
CA ASP A 75 -4.66 -0.04 -20.21
C ASP A 75 -5.64 0.46 -21.26
N ASN A 76 -5.21 1.36 -22.16
CA ASN A 76 -6.01 1.88 -23.26
C ASN A 76 -6.34 0.84 -24.35
N THR A 77 -5.72 -0.34 -24.28
CA THR A 77 -6.09 -1.52 -25.09
C THR A 77 -7.39 -2.16 -24.62
N ASP A 78 -7.74 -2.00 -23.34
CA ASP A 78 -8.99 -2.48 -22.75
C ASP A 78 -10.16 -1.52 -23.05
N ILE A 79 -11.34 -2.09 -23.28
CA ILE A 79 -12.60 -1.37 -23.47
C ILE A 79 -12.99 -0.63 -22.18
N ALA A 80 -12.72 -1.23 -21.02
CA ALA A 80 -13.08 -0.67 -19.71
C ALA A 80 -12.38 0.67 -19.41
N PHE A 81 -11.29 0.98 -20.12
CA PHE A 81 -10.54 2.22 -19.96
C PHE A 81 -11.40 3.47 -20.12
N GLN A 82 -12.24 3.52 -21.16
CA GLN A 82 -13.09 4.68 -21.44
C GLN A 82 -14.18 4.85 -20.38
N TRP A 83 -14.77 3.73 -19.92
CA TRP A 83 -15.80 3.76 -18.87
C TRP A 83 -15.26 4.28 -17.54
N VAL A 84 -14.03 3.87 -17.18
CA VAL A 84 -13.39 4.36 -15.96
C VAL A 84 -13.07 5.84 -16.06
N LEU A 85 -12.60 6.33 -17.22
CA LEU A 85 -12.36 7.76 -17.41
C LEU A 85 -13.64 8.59 -17.29
N ASP A 86 -14.74 8.15 -17.91
CA ASP A 86 -16.04 8.83 -17.78
C ASP A 86 -16.55 8.81 -16.33
N TYR A 87 -16.43 7.66 -15.66
CA TYR A 87 -16.78 7.53 -14.25
C TYR A 87 -15.99 8.49 -13.37
N ILE A 88 -14.67 8.59 -13.55
CA ILE A 88 -13.83 9.52 -12.79
C ILE A 88 -14.23 10.96 -13.11
N ASN A 89 -14.45 11.29 -14.39
CA ASN A 89 -14.87 12.63 -14.80
C ASN A 89 -16.20 13.04 -14.13
N LYS A 90 -17.18 12.14 -14.10
CA LYS A 90 -18.48 12.36 -13.46
C LYS A 90 -18.37 12.59 -11.96
N ASN A 91 -17.51 11.85 -11.26
CA ASN A 91 -17.36 11.92 -9.80
C ASN A 91 -16.34 12.98 -9.35
N SER A 92 -15.43 13.40 -10.22
CA SER A 92 -14.30 14.27 -9.89
C SER A 92 -14.45 15.71 -10.42
N LYS A 93 -15.65 16.09 -10.89
CA LYS A 93 -15.98 17.41 -11.46
C LYS A 93 -15.52 18.63 -10.65
N ARG A 94 -15.21 18.48 -9.36
CA ARG A 94 -14.76 19.56 -8.47
C ARG A 94 -13.35 19.39 -7.90
N ARG A 95 -12.64 18.30 -8.19
CA ARG A 95 -11.38 17.94 -7.50
C ARG A 95 -10.21 17.49 -8.39
N THR A 96 -10.37 17.46 -9.71
CA THR A 96 -9.23 17.25 -10.62
C THR A 96 -8.50 18.57 -10.88
N SER A 97 -7.21 18.64 -10.53
CA SER A 97 -6.39 19.83 -10.81
C SER A 97 -5.86 19.86 -12.25
N ILE A 98 -5.78 18.71 -12.93
CA ILE A 98 -5.24 18.59 -14.30
C ILE A 98 -6.32 18.00 -15.21
N LEU A 99 -6.59 18.65 -16.33
CA LEU A 99 -7.61 18.25 -17.30
C LEU A 99 -6.99 18.07 -18.69
N SER A 100 -7.45 17.04 -19.40
CA SER A 100 -7.17 16.79 -20.81
C SER A 100 -8.45 16.97 -21.60
N VAL A 101 -8.37 17.64 -22.74
CA VAL A 101 -9.52 17.84 -23.63
C VAL A 101 -9.53 16.75 -24.69
N ASN A 102 -10.69 16.13 -24.88
CA ASN A 102 -10.98 15.29 -26.04
C ASN A 102 -11.99 16.05 -26.91
N THR A 103 -11.59 16.35 -28.15
CA THR A 103 -12.41 17.08 -29.11
C THR A 103 -12.97 16.11 -30.13
N SER A 104 -14.29 15.97 -30.18
CA SER A 104 -14.96 15.27 -31.27
C SER A 104 -15.46 16.27 -32.30
N GLN A 105 -15.19 15.97 -33.57
CA GLN A 105 -15.66 16.75 -34.70
C GLN A 105 -16.64 15.90 -35.49
N LEU A 106 -17.84 16.40 -35.71
CA LEU A 106 -18.85 15.79 -36.54
C LEU A 106 -19.10 16.73 -37.71
N SER A 107 -18.66 16.32 -38.90
CA SER A 107 -18.98 16.99 -40.14
C SER A 107 -20.34 16.51 -40.62
N ASP A 108 -21.28 17.43 -40.76
CA ASP A 108 -22.57 17.17 -41.38
C ASP A 108 -22.45 17.24 -42.91
N ASP A 109 -23.31 16.54 -43.65
CA ASP A 109 -23.31 16.53 -45.13
C ASP A 109 -23.57 17.92 -45.72
N SER A 110 -24.17 18.81 -44.92
CA SER A 110 -24.40 20.23 -45.22
C SER A 110 -23.13 21.10 -45.11
N GLY A 111 -21.96 20.53 -44.82
CA GLY A 111 -20.69 21.25 -44.63
C GLY A 111 -20.58 21.97 -43.27
N ARG A 112 -21.53 21.73 -42.35
CA ARG A 112 -21.49 22.28 -40.98
C ARG A 112 -20.59 21.40 -40.10
N LEU A 113 -19.61 22.02 -39.44
CA LEU A 113 -18.74 21.33 -38.48
C LEU A 113 -19.29 21.52 -37.06
N LYS A 114 -19.79 20.43 -36.46
CA LYS A 114 -20.19 20.41 -35.05
C LYS A 114 -19.04 19.90 -34.20
N THR A 115 -18.49 20.76 -33.36
CA THR A 115 -17.41 20.40 -32.43
C THR A 115 -17.96 20.22 -31.03
N SER A 116 -17.54 19.16 -30.35
CA SER A 116 -17.88 18.89 -28.94
C SER A 116 -16.61 18.64 -28.15
N PHE A 117 -16.52 19.26 -26.97
CA PHE A 117 -15.38 19.14 -26.08
C PHE A 117 -15.77 18.34 -24.85
N MET A 118 -15.02 17.27 -24.58
CA MET A 118 -15.15 16.48 -23.37
C MET A 118 -13.87 16.59 -22.55
N PHE A 119 -14.00 17.07 -21.31
CA PHE A 119 -12.89 17.10 -20.38
C PHE A 119 -12.70 15.72 -19.74
N THR A 120 -11.47 15.24 -19.64
CA THR A 120 -11.11 14.03 -18.91
C THR A 120 -9.97 14.35 -17.94
N PRO A 121 -9.77 13.59 -16.86
CA PRO A 121 -8.61 13.79 -16.00
C PRO A 121 -7.32 13.71 -16.82
N GLY A 122 -6.51 14.76 -16.73
CA GLY A 122 -5.21 14.80 -17.40
C GLY A 122 -4.21 13.82 -16.80
N ARG A 123 -3.02 13.74 -17.40
CA ARG A 123 -1.93 12.89 -16.89
C ARG A 123 -1.47 13.39 -15.52
N GLY A 124 -1.19 12.46 -14.62
CA GLY A 124 -0.80 12.74 -13.25
C GLY A 124 -1.71 12.09 -12.21
N THR A 125 -1.51 12.47 -10.95
CA THR A 125 -2.23 11.93 -9.80
C THR A 125 -3.43 12.79 -9.42
N HIS A 126 -4.57 12.14 -9.25
CA HIS A 126 -5.84 12.72 -8.82
C HIS A 126 -6.37 11.95 -7.62
N TYR A 127 -7.17 12.61 -6.77
CA TYR A 127 -7.81 11.99 -5.62
C TYR A 127 -9.31 12.09 -5.76
N LEU A 128 -10.00 10.95 -5.67
CA LEU A 128 -11.45 10.89 -5.67
C LEU A 128 -11.96 10.24 -4.38
N PHE A 129 -13.17 10.61 -4.01
CA PHE A 129 -13.86 10.05 -2.86
C PHE A 129 -14.99 9.14 -3.36
N PHE A 130 -14.89 7.84 -3.07
CA PHE A 130 -15.83 6.82 -3.52
C PHE A 130 -16.22 5.90 -2.37
N LYS A 131 -17.53 5.72 -2.16
CA LYS A 131 -18.09 4.86 -1.09
C LYS A 131 -17.39 5.06 0.26
N ASN A 132 -17.29 6.32 0.71
CA ASN A 132 -16.61 6.74 1.94
C ASN A 132 -15.09 6.43 2.02
N ARG A 133 -14.41 6.27 0.88
CA ARG A 133 -12.98 5.98 0.83
C ARG A 133 -12.26 6.86 -0.17
N TRP A 134 -11.01 7.16 0.14
CA TRP A 134 -10.11 7.85 -0.78
C TRP A 134 -9.53 6.84 -1.78
N VAL A 135 -9.63 7.19 -3.05
CA VAL A 135 -9.02 6.46 -4.15
C VAL A 135 -8.08 7.42 -4.86
N GLN A 136 -6.83 7.02 -4.99
CA GLN A 136 -5.84 7.71 -5.80
C GLN A 136 -5.93 7.17 -7.22
N VAL A 137 -6.08 8.06 -8.20
CA VAL A 137 -6.04 7.76 -9.62
C VAL A 137 -4.75 8.32 -10.17
N ASN A 138 -3.90 7.48 -10.75
CA ASN A 138 -2.74 7.94 -11.50
C ASN A 138 -2.94 7.60 -12.97
N ARG A 139 -2.91 8.60 -13.86
CA ARG A 139 -2.93 8.39 -15.31
C ARG A 139 -1.55 8.71 -15.86
N GLU A 140 -0.87 7.72 -16.42
CA GLU A 140 0.48 7.87 -16.95
C GLU A 140 0.58 7.34 -18.38
N ARG A 141 1.43 7.97 -19.19
CA ARG A 141 1.78 7.50 -20.52
C ARG A 141 3.07 6.70 -20.38
N GLN A 142 3.02 5.42 -20.73
CA GLN A 142 4.23 4.61 -20.76
C GLN A 142 5.06 4.99 -22.00
N ASN A 143 6.38 4.93 -21.89
CA ASN A 143 7.30 5.26 -22.99
C ASN A 143 7.21 4.29 -24.18
N GLN A 144 6.41 3.23 -24.06
CA GLN A 144 6.17 2.25 -25.10
C GLN A 144 5.02 2.72 -26.00
N THR A 145 5.17 2.53 -27.31
CA THR A 145 4.12 2.80 -28.29
C THR A 145 3.56 1.48 -28.78
N ILE A 146 2.23 1.38 -28.81
CA ILE A 146 1.54 0.23 -29.39
C ILE A 146 1.09 0.60 -30.79
N LYS A 147 1.31 -0.31 -31.74
CA LYS A 147 0.68 -0.25 -33.06
C LYS A 147 -0.71 -0.83 -32.92
N LYS A 148 -1.73 0.02 -32.79
CA LYS A 148 -3.11 -0.44 -32.94
C LYS A 148 -3.38 -0.51 -34.44
N ASP A 149 -3.62 -1.72 -34.93
CA ASP A 149 -4.03 -1.99 -36.32
C ASP A 149 -3.00 -1.61 -37.41
N GLY A 150 -1.70 -1.73 -37.11
CA GLY A 150 -0.60 -1.57 -38.08
C GLY A 150 -0.31 -0.14 -38.56
N MET A 151 -1.30 0.77 -38.52
CA MET A 151 -1.25 2.10 -39.13
C MET A 151 -1.06 3.23 -38.10
N THR A 152 -1.58 3.10 -36.87
CA THR A 152 -1.55 4.18 -35.88
C THR A 152 -0.63 3.86 -34.71
N ARG A 153 0.37 4.70 -34.48
CA ARG A 153 1.25 4.66 -33.31
C ARG A 153 0.64 5.48 -32.18
N THR A 154 -0.26 4.88 -31.40
CA THR A 154 -0.73 5.48 -30.15
C THR A 154 0.24 5.10 -29.03
N ALA A 155 0.57 6.05 -28.17
CA ALA A 155 1.30 5.69 -26.97
C ALA A 155 0.40 4.95 -25.99
N LEU A 156 1.04 4.07 -25.23
CA LEU A 156 0.37 3.31 -24.21
C LEU A 156 0.00 4.21 -23.04
N GLU A 157 -1.27 4.18 -22.65
CA GLU A 157 -1.77 4.97 -21.52
C GLU A 157 -2.34 4.02 -20.47
N VAL A 158 -1.84 4.13 -19.25
CA VAL A 158 -2.25 3.30 -18.13
C VAL A 158 -2.88 4.17 -17.05
N VAL A 159 -4.02 3.72 -16.54
CA VAL A 159 -4.70 4.30 -15.39
C VAL A 159 -4.59 3.35 -14.21
N SER A 160 -3.90 3.78 -13.16
CA SER A 160 -3.73 3.05 -11.91
C SER A 160 -4.67 3.61 -10.84
N LEU A 161 -5.61 2.82 -10.37
CA LEU A 161 -6.47 3.12 -9.23
C LEU A 161 -5.90 2.45 -7.98
N THR A 162 -5.55 3.24 -6.98
CA THR A 162 -5.00 2.78 -5.70
C THR A 162 -5.95 3.14 -4.57
N THR A 163 -6.35 2.15 -3.79
CA THR A 163 -7.29 2.31 -2.67
C THR A 163 -6.86 1.47 -1.48
N PHE A 164 -7.30 1.83 -0.29
CA PHE A 164 -7.18 0.99 0.89
C PHE A 164 -8.27 -0.10 0.90
N GLY A 165 -7.89 -1.35 1.18
CA GLY A 165 -8.76 -2.52 1.37
C GLY A 165 -8.67 -3.55 0.24
N THR A 166 -8.54 -4.83 0.62
CA THR A 166 -8.24 -5.99 -0.25
C THR A 166 -9.32 -6.39 -1.25
N GLY A 167 -10.58 -5.94 -1.08
CA GLY A 167 -11.72 -6.28 -1.96
C GLY A 167 -12.31 -5.09 -2.73
N VAL A 168 -11.72 -3.91 -2.58
CA VAL A 168 -12.37 -2.66 -3.02
C VAL A 168 -12.23 -2.45 -4.52
N VAL A 169 -11.13 -2.89 -5.13
CA VAL A 169 -10.91 -2.85 -6.58
C VAL A 169 -11.99 -3.62 -7.32
N PHE A 170 -12.31 -4.84 -6.85
CA PHE A 170 -13.39 -5.64 -7.42
C PHE A 170 -14.75 -4.97 -7.26
N GLY A 171 -15.03 -4.37 -6.09
CA GLY A 171 -16.25 -3.60 -5.84
C GLY A 171 -16.38 -2.32 -6.70
N LEU A 172 -15.26 -1.69 -7.04
CA LEU A 172 -15.22 -0.51 -7.91
C LEU A 172 -15.45 -0.91 -9.36
N LEU A 173 -14.75 -1.93 -9.85
CA LEU A 173 -14.96 -2.49 -11.20
C LEU A 173 -16.38 -2.96 -11.40
N THR A 174 -16.93 -3.73 -10.46
CA THR A 174 -18.33 -4.18 -10.53
C THR A 174 -19.29 -2.99 -10.51
N THR A 175 -19.05 -1.95 -9.72
CA THR A 175 -19.93 -0.77 -9.72
C THR A 175 -19.85 0.03 -11.02
N ILE A 176 -18.67 0.12 -11.64
CA ILE A 176 -18.50 0.81 -12.92
C ILE A 176 -19.12 -0.03 -14.04
N PHE A 177 -18.79 -1.32 -14.10
CA PHE A 177 -19.20 -2.27 -15.14
C PHE A 177 -20.71 -2.56 -15.09
N MET A 178 -21.25 -2.85 -13.91
CA MET A 178 -22.67 -3.17 -13.72
C MET A 178 -23.58 -1.94 -13.91
N ARG A 179 -23.01 -0.72 -13.85
CA ARG A 179 -23.73 0.52 -14.17
C ARG A 179 -23.70 0.85 -15.66
N THR A 180 -22.73 0.35 -16.42
CA THR A 180 -22.62 0.57 -17.87
C THR A 180 -23.46 -0.40 -18.70
N ASP A 181 -23.88 -1.55 -18.15
CA ASP A 181 -24.79 -2.49 -18.83
C ASP A 181 -26.17 -1.90 -19.20
N PHE A 182 -26.53 -0.72 -18.66
CA PHE A 182 -27.81 -0.08 -18.98
C PHE A 182 -27.77 0.87 -20.20
N THR A 183 -26.62 1.12 -20.82
CA THR A 183 -26.55 2.06 -21.98
C THR A 183 -26.28 1.37 -23.32
N ILE A 184 -26.30 0.02 -23.35
CA ILE A 184 -26.29 -0.78 -24.60
C ILE A 184 -27.70 -1.31 -24.85
N ARG A 185 -28.68 -0.42 -24.82
CA ARG A 185 -30.00 -0.57 -25.42
C ARG A 185 -30.43 0.85 -25.76
N ASP A 186 -30.86 1.08 -26.99
CA ASP A 186 -31.22 2.38 -27.58
C ASP A 186 -30.09 3.20 -28.20
N LYS A 187 -29.47 2.65 -29.25
CA LYS A 187 -29.17 3.40 -30.48
C LYS A 187 -29.35 2.52 -31.73
N HIS A 188 -30.58 2.06 -31.93
CA HIS A 188 -31.08 1.69 -33.25
C HIS A 188 -32.40 2.44 -33.47
N CYS A 189 -32.29 3.60 -34.11
CA CYS A 189 -33.26 4.24 -35.01
C CYS A 189 -32.52 5.39 -35.70
#